data_AF-A0A935TXB5-F1
#
_entry.id   AF-A0A935TXB5-F1
#
_cell.length_a   1.000
_cell.length_b   1.000
_cell.length_c   1.000
_cell.angle_alpha   90.00
_cell.angle_beta   90.00
_cell.angle_gamma   90.00
#
_symmetry.space_group_name_H-M   'P 1'
#
loop_
_entity.id
_entity.type
_entity.pdbx_description
1 polymer ?
#
loop_
_entity_poly.entity_id
_entity_poly.type
_entity_poly.pdbx_seq_one_letter_code
_entity_poly.pdbx_strand_id
1 'polypeptide(L)'
;MTTSFGSTAWAARTHGRPSGGERWLELARGLRALTGARLHHLGRRLGLARGARWAAHDAALALREVELPRTPLALAALARLDHAPPWLVAHSLRSYLWGALLAVRDGTAFDHELAFTAAALHDLGLTCVGPEPCFAHRGAELARATCLAAGASARRAAEVADAICQHLNVSPTGTAEAKLVRAGAGYDVVGDRFFDLPRALRREVLTRSPRDGFAEHLQAALAAEAGRQPQTRIAFLCSAMRFPALIARADRWFARELAAPAGALP
;
A
#
# COMPACT_ATOMS: atom_id res chain seq x y z
N MET A 1 15.19 -12.98 19.95
CA MET A 1 14.26 -12.03 19.30
C MET A 1 13.60 -12.73 18.11
N THR A 2 12.31 -13.02 18.17
CA THR A 2 11.56 -13.56 17.03
C THR A 2 11.38 -12.45 16.00
N THR A 3 11.89 -12.65 14.80
CA THR A 3 11.78 -11.67 13.72
C THR A 3 10.45 -11.84 13.01
N SER A 4 9.69 -10.75 12.94
CA SER A 4 8.40 -10.79 12.25
C SER A 4 8.58 -11.02 10.75
N PHE A 5 7.76 -11.91 10.18
CA PHE A 5 7.70 -12.15 8.74
C PHE A 5 7.56 -10.83 7.98
N GLY A 6 8.40 -10.63 6.97
CA GLY A 6 8.38 -9.41 6.14
C GLY A 6 9.02 -8.17 6.76
N SER A 7 9.55 -8.20 7.98
CA SER A 7 10.41 -7.12 8.51
C SER A 7 11.74 -7.02 7.75
N THR A 8 12.46 -5.91 7.88
CA THR A 8 13.83 -5.75 7.36
C THR A 8 14.78 -6.81 7.92
N ALA A 9 14.69 -7.09 9.23
CA ALA A 9 15.49 -8.13 9.86
C ALA A 9 15.18 -9.52 9.30
N TRP A 10 13.91 -9.82 8.98
CA TRP A 10 13.53 -11.05 8.30
C TRP A 10 14.11 -11.08 6.88
N ALA A 11 13.94 -10.01 6.10
CA ALA A 11 14.39 -9.95 4.73
C ALA A 11 15.91 -10.04 4.61
N ALA A 12 16.68 -9.44 5.52
CA ALA A 12 18.12 -9.53 5.56
C ALA A 12 18.63 -10.97 5.77
N ARG A 13 17.92 -11.78 6.58
CA ARG A 13 18.31 -13.19 6.81
C ARG A 13 17.81 -14.14 5.74
N THR A 14 16.63 -13.90 5.16
CA THR A 14 16.00 -14.82 4.20
C THR A 14 16.19 -14.38 2.75
N HIS A 15 16.80 -13.22 2.52
CA HIS A 15 16.81 -12.51 1.23
C HIS A 15 15.40 -12.28 0.66
N GLY A 16 14.42 -12.10 1.56
CA GLY A 16 13.02 -11.94 1.22
C GLY A 16 12.36 -13.20 0.65
N ARG A 17 12.92 -14.39 0.92
CA ARG A 17 12.42 -15.69 0.46
C ARG A 17 11.55 -16.33 1.54
N PRO A 18 10.22 -16.42 1.36
CA PRO A 18 9.35 -17.03 2.34
C PRO A 18 9.54 -18.55 2.39
N SER A 19 9.65 -19.10 3.60
CA SER A 19 9.61 -20.53 3.88
C SER A 19 8.24 -21.14 3.55
N GLY A 20 8.15 -22.47 3.48
CA GLY A 20 6.88 -23.17 3.21
C GLY A 20 5.78 -22.83 4.22
N GLY A 21 6.11 -22.76 5.51
CA GLY A 21 5.16 -22.39 6.57
C GLY A 21 4.67 -20.94 6.45
N GLU A 22 5.56 -20.00 6.14
CA GLU A 22 5.18 -18.59 5.93
C GLU A 22 4.28 -18.43 4.70
N ARG A 23 4.58 -19.13 3.60
CA ARG A 23 3.71 -19.16 2.41
C ARG A 23 2.30 -19.66 2.75
N TRP A 24 2.20 -20.75 3.51
CA TRP A 24 0.91 -21.28 3.96
C TRP A 24 0.13 -20.31 4.85
N LEU A 25 0.81 -19.66 5.80
CA LEU A 25 0.19 -18.66 6.68
C LEU A 25 -0.32 -17.45 5.88
N GLU A 26 0.47 -16.94 4.93
CA GLU A 26 0.04 -15.82 4.07
C GLU A 26 -1.11 -16.22 3.14
N LEU A 27 -1.12 -17.44 2.59
CA LEU A 27 -2.28 -17.97 1.84
C LEU A 27 -3.53 -17.98 2.71
N ALA A 28 -3.44 -18.52 3.93
CA ALA A 28 -4.57 -18.58 4.85
C ALA A 28 -5.08 -17.19 5.24
N ARG A 29 -4.17 -16.23 5.45
CA ARG A 29 -4.52 -14.82 5.69
C ARG A 29 -5.20 -14.20 4.48
N GLY A 30 -4.70 -14.44 3.27
CA GLY A 30 -5.27 -13.95 2.02
C GLY A 30 -6.69 -14.48 1.78
N LEU A 31 -6.91 -15.78 2.00
CA LEU A 31 -8.23 -16.39 1.93
C LEU A 31 -9.21 -15.77 2.94
N ARG A 32 -8.78 -15.59 4.20
CA ARG A 32 -9.58 -14.93 5.23
C ARG A 32 -9.91 -13.49 4.89
N ALA A 33 -8.96 -12.74 4.32
CA ALA A 33 -9.21 -11.36 3.89
C ALA A 33 -10.25 -11.30 2.77
N LEU A 34 -10.16 -12.18 1.78
CA LEU A 34 -11.12 -12.24 0.66
C LEU A 34 -12.52 -12.66 1.13
N THR A 35 -12.64 -13.64 2.03
CA THR A 35 -13.94 -14.05 2.58
C THR A 35 -14.54 -12.97 3.46
N GLY A 36 -13.74 -12.35 4.33
CA GLY A 36 -14.16 -11.22 5.16
C GLY A 36 -14.67 -10.05 4.32
N ALA A 37 -13.97 -9.68 3.25
CA ALA A 37 -14.39 -8.61 2.35
C ALA A 37 -15.74 -8.92 1.66
N ARG A 38 -15.97 -10.17 1.24
CA ARG A 38 -17.25 -10.60 0.65
C ARG A 38 -18.39 -10.55 1.65
N LEU A 39 -18.17 -11.06 2.86
CA LEU A 39 -19.17 -11.02 3.94
C LEU A 39 -19.50 -9.58 4.33
N HIS A 40 -18.50 -8.72 4.46
CA HIS A 40 -18.70 -7.30 4.74
C HIS A 40 -19.49 -6.59 3.63
N HIS A 41 -19.17 -6.86 2.36
CA HIS A 41 -19.92 -6.30 1.23
C HIS A 41 -21.37 -6.79 1.19
N LEU A 42 -21.61 -8.09 1.43
CA LEU A 42 -22.96 -8.64 1.53
C LEU A 42 -23.73 -8.01 2.71
N GLY A 43 -23.11 -7.90 3.87
CA GLY A 43 -23.68 -7.25 5.04
C GLY A 43 -24.07 -5.80 4.77
N ARG A 44 -23.26 -5.03 4.01
CA ARG A 44 -23.64 -3.68 3.57
C ARG A 44 -24.83 -3.68 2.61
N ARG A 45 -24.84 -4.56 1.60
CA ARG A 45 -25.96 -4.66 0.65
C ARG A 45 -27.28 -5.02 1.35
N LEU A 46 -27.21 -5.79 2.43
CA LEU A 46 -28.36 -6.18 3.24
C LEU A 46 -28.68 -5.18 4.38
N GLY A 47 -27.96 -4.06 4.50
CA GLY A 47 -28.15 -3.09 5.59
C GLY A 47 -27.75 -3.58 6.99
N LEU A 48 -27.06 -4.72 7.08
CA LEU A 48 -26.65 -5.36 8.33
C LEU A 48 -25.30 -4.83 8.85
N ALA A 49 -24.49 -4.23 7.98
CA ALA A 49 -23.19 -3.68 8.36
C ALA A 49 -23.35 -2.30 9.01
N ARG A 50 -23.20 -2.25 10.33
CA ARG A 50 -22.97 -1.01 11.08
C ARG A 50 -21.51 -0.59 10.88
N GLY A 51 -21.28 0.43 10.06
CA GLY A 51 -19.99 1.10 9.95
C GLY A 51 -20.19 2.60 10.13
N ALA A 52 -19.15 3.29 10.62
CA ALA A 52 -19.12 4.76 10.67
C ALA A 52 -19.64 5.31 9.33
N ARG A 53 -20.83 5.92 9.36
CA ARG A 53 -21.40 6.57 8.19
C ARG A 53 -20.55 7.82 8.00
N TRP A 54 -19.70 7.81 7.00
CA TRP A 54 -19.23 9.05 6.42
C TRP A 54 -20.46 9.85 5.98
N ALA A 55 -20.82 10.92 6.68
CA ALA A 55 -21.70 11.92 6.12
C ALA A 55 -20.97 12.55 4.91
N ALA A 56 -21.71 12.98 3.88
CA ALA A 56 -21.07 13.59 2.70
C ALA A 56 -20.23 14.83 3.04
N HIS A 57 -20.55 15.52 4.15
CA HIS A 57 -19.76 16.62 4.71
C HIS A 57 -18.36 16.17 5.19
N ASP A 58 -18.24 14.93 5.65
CA ASP A 58 -17.02 14.39 6.26
C ASP A 58 -15.94 14.07 5.20
N ALA A 59 -16.32 13.82 3.94
CA ALA A 59 -15.38 13.43 2.89
C ALA A 59 -14.47 14.59 2.44
N ALA A 60 -15.01 15.80 2.30
CA ALA A 60 -14.22 16.98 1.94
C ALA A 60 -13.32 17.42 3.11
N LEU A 61 -13.78 17.26 4.35
CA LEU A 61 -13.00 17.53 5.56
C LEU A 61 -11.87 16.51 5.73
N ALA A 62 -12.12 15.21 5.57
CA ALA A 62 -11.06 14.21 5.70
C ALA A 62 -9.96 14.36 4.64
N LEU A 63 -10.28 14.82 3.43
CA LEU A 63 -9.23 15.15 2.45
C LEU A 63 -8.41 16.38 2.82
N ARG A 64 -8.96 17.31 3.63
CA ARG A 64 -8.20 18.43 4.21
C ARG A 64 -7.38 17.97 5.42
N GLU A 65 -7.83 16.96 6.15
CA GLU A 65 -7.06 16.35 7.25
C GLU A 65 -5.89 15.50 6.74
N VAL A 66 -5.98 14.98 5.51
CA VAL A 66 -4.93 14.20 4.85
C VAL A 66 -4.14 15.08 3.87
N GLU A 67 -3.55 16.16 4.37
CA GLU A 67 -2.55 16.91 3.62
C GLU A 67 -1.19 16.21 3.62
N LEU A 68 -0.44 16.38 2.53
CA LEU A 68 0.91 15.83 2.43
C LEU A 68 1.83 16.57 3.43
N PRO A 69 2.54 15.87 4.32
CA PRO A 69 3.46 16.50 5.24
C PRO A 69 4.54 17.28 4.49
N ARG A 70 4.87 18.47 5.00
CA ARG A 70 5.93 19.35 4.44
C ARG A 70 7.17 19.41 5.32
N THR A 71 7.38 18.38 6.12
CA THR A 71 8.54 18.29 7.00
C THR A 71 9.82 17.97 6.21
N PRO A 72 11.03 18.20 6.75
CA PRO A 72 12.28 17.90 6.06
C PRO A 72 12.36 16.45 5.56
N LEU A 73 11.89 15.49 6.36
CA LEU A 73 11.90 14.08 5.98
C LEU A 73 10.91 13.76 4.85
N ALA A 74 9.72 14.37 4.87
CA ALA A 74 8.73 14.22 3.82
C ALA A 74 9.22 14.84 2.49
N LEU A 75 9.85 16.01 2.55
CA LEU A 75 10.45 16.66 1.38
C LEU A 75 11.62 15.84 0.82
N ALA A 76 12.44 15.23 1.67
CA ALA A 76 13.50 14.31 1.23
C ALA A 76 12.93 13.07 0.53
N ALA A 77 11.80 12.54 1.01
CA ALA A 77 11.11 11.42 0.37
C ALA A 77 10.55 11.82 -1.01
N LEU A 78 9.92 13.00 -1.12
CA LEU A 78 9.45 13.55 -2.39
C LEU A 78 10.59 13.73 -3.39
N ALA A 79 11.72 14.29 -2.97
CA ALA A 79 12.88 14.46 -3.85
C ALA A 79 13.41 13.13 -4.41
N ARG A 80 13.31 12.02 -3.66
CA ARG A 80 13.63 10.68 -4.19
C ARG A 80 12.57 10.19 -5.17
N LEU A 81 11.30 10.46 -4.88
CA LEU A 81 10.18 10.07 -5.71
C LEU A 81 10.13 10.83 -7.03
N ASP A 82 10.63 12.06 -7.10
CA ASP A 82 10.70 12.88 -8.33
C ASP A 82 11.54 12.23 -9.45
N HIS A 83 12.42 11.30 -9.11
CA HIS A 83 13.20 10.53 -10.07
C HIS A 83 12.53 9.22 -10.51
N ALA A 84 11.36 8.89 -9.94
CA ALA A 84 10.60 7.69 -10.30
C ALA A 84 9.72 7.92 -11.54
N PRO A 85 9.32 6.85 -12.25
CA PRO A 85 8.34 6.95 -13.32
C PRO A 85 7.02 7.56 -12.84
N PRO A 86 6.30 8.35 -13.66
CA PRO A 86 5.08 9.05 -13.26
C PRO A 86 4.01 8.16 -12.62
N TRP A 87 3.82 6.93 -13.14
CA TRP A 87 2.85 5.97 -12.58
C TRP A 87 3.17 5.59 -11.12
N LEU A 88 4.46 5.52 -10.78
CA LEU A 88 4.94 5.15 -9.46
C LEU A 88 4.83 6.32 -8.48
N VAL A 89 5.10 7.54 -8.96
CA VAL A 89 4.85 8.78 -8.20
C VAL A 89 3.37 8.86 -7.80
N ALA A 90 2.47 8.77 -8.79
CA ALA A 90 1.04 8.84 -8.55
C ALA A 90 0.56 7.71 -7.63
N HIS A 91 1.05 6.48 -7.82
CA HIS A 91 0.75 5.35 -6.94
C HIS A 91 1.18 5.63 -5.49
N SER A 92 2.39 6.11 -5.28
CA SER A 92 2.92 6.34 -3.94
C SER A 92 2.13 7.41 -3.18
N LEU A 93 1.74 8.49 -3.88
CA LEU A 93 0.86 9.52 -3.34
C LEU A 93 -0.54 8.96 -3.03
N ARG A 94 -1.15 8.19 -3.95
CA ARG A 94 -2.45 7.54 -3.70
C ARG A 94 -2.38 6.57 -2.52
N SER A 95 -1.32 5.79 -2.40
CA SER A 95 -1.12 4.84 -1.31
C SER A 95 -1.13 5.55 0.05
N TYR A 96 -0.48 6.72 0.17
CA TYR A 96 -0.61 7.53 1.39
C TYR A 96 -2.05 7.99 1.62
N LEU A 97 -2.67 8.61 0.61
CA LEU A 97 -4.03 9.15 0.71
C LEU A 97 -5.05 8.09 1.13
N TRP A 98 -5.05 6.93 0.47
CA TRP A 98 -5.95 5.82 0.81
C TRP A 98 -5.70 5.29 2.20
N GLY A 99 -4.44 5.07 2.59
CA GLY A 99 -4.10 4.58 3.91
C GLY A 99 -4.56 5.54 5.00
N ALA A 100 -4.30 6.83 4.84
CA ALA A 100 -4.70 7.86 5.80
C ALA A 100 -6.23 8.03 5.88
N LEU A 101 -6.95 8.01 4.76
CA LEU A 101 -8.41 8.05 4.76
C LEU A 101 -9.03 6.82 5.45
N LEU A 102 -8.44 5.63 5.26
CA LEU A 102 -8.84 4.43 6.00
C LEU A 102 -8.52 4.55 7.50
N ALA A 103 -7.39 5.16 7.87
CA ALA A 103 -7.04 5.39 9.26
C ALA A 103 -8.02 6.37 9.94
N VAL A 104 -8.41 7.46 9.26
CA VAL A 104 -9.47 8.38 9.73
C VAL A 104 -10.79 7.63 9.94
N ARG A 105 -11.21 6.82 8.95
CA ARG A 105 -12.42 6.00 9.08
C ARG A 105 -12.38 5.08 10.30
N ASP A 106 -11.22 4.48 10.55
CA ASP A 106 -11.02 3.47 11.59
C ASP A 106 -10.68 4.11 12.96
N GLY A 107 -10.58 5.44 13.05
CA GLY A 107 -10.18 6.14 14.28
C GLY A 107 -8.76 5.80 14.72
N THR A 108 -7.87 5.46 13.78
CA THR A 108 -6.49 5.04 14.05
C THR A 108 -5.54 6.23 13.95
N ALA A 109 -4.89 6.57 15.06
CA ALA A 109 -3.81 7.56 15.08
C ALA A 109 -2.50 6.97 14.51
N PHE A 110 -1.72 7.81 13.82
CA PHE A 110 -0.43 7.45 13.24
C PHE A 110 0.47 8.70 13.10
N ASP A 111 1.78 8.49 12.96
CA ASP A 111 2.72 9.55 12.63
C ASP A 111 2.63 9.85 11.11
N HIS A 112 2.07 11.01 10.77
CA HIS A 112 1.86 11.40 9.37
C HIS A 112 3.17 11.48 8.59
N GLU A 113 4.27 11.96 9.19
CA GLU A 113 5.57 12.06 8.53
C GLU A 113 6.09 10.67 8.19
N LEU A 114 6.13 9.75 9.15
CA LEU A 114 6.65 8.40 8.91
C LEU A 114 5.76 7.60 7.94
N ALA A 115 4.43 7.70 8.07
CA ALA A 115 3.49 7.07 7.16
C ALA A 115 3.65 7.58 5.73
N PHE A 116 3.76 8.90 5.56
CA PHE A 116 3.97 9.50 4.24
C PHE A 116 5.31 9.09 3.65
N THR A 117 6.41 9.21 4.40
CA THR A 117 7.74 8.81 3.94
C THR A 117 7.79 7.33 3.55
N ALA A 118 7.18 6.44 4.33
CA ALA A 118 7.10 5.03 4.00
C ALA A 118 6.26 4.80 2.72
N ALA A 119 5.07 5.41 2.61
CA ALA A 119 4.22 5.29 1.42
C ALA A 119 4.89 5.87 0.16
N ALA A 120 5.58 7.01 0.28
CA ALA A 120 6.30 7.66 -0.80
C ALA A 120 7.42 6.78 -1.38
N LEU A 121 8.06 5.95 -0.55
CA LEU A 121 9.28 5.23 -0.94
C LEU A 121 9.08 3.71 -1.09
N HIS A 122 7.90 3.16 -0.76
CA HIS A 122 7.73 1.72 -0.56
C HIS A 122 8.06 0.85 -1.78
N ASP A 123 7.80 1.38 -2.98
CA ASP A 123 7.95 0.67 -4.24
C ASP A 123 9.16 1.14 -5.07
N LEU A 124 10.00 2.05 -4.55
CA LEU A 124 11.21 2.48 -5.26
C LEU A 124 12.16 1.32 -5.58
N GLY A 125 12.13 0.24 -4.80
CA GLY A 125 12.90 -0.97 -5.10
C GLY A 125 12.52 -1.66 -6.42
N LEU A 126 11.38 -1.34 -7.03
CA LEU A 126 11.00 -1.84 -8.36
C LEU A 126 11.78 -1.16 -9.50
N THR A 127 12.29 0.05 -9.27
CA THR A 127 12.96 0.87 -10.29
C THR A 127 14.42 1.12 -9.97
N CYS A 128 14.77 1.20 -8.69
CA CYS A 128 16.14 1.38 -8.23
C CYS A 128 16.88 0.03 -8.15
N VAL A 129 18.14 0.03 -8.56
CA VAL A 129 19.01 -1.13 -8.45
C VAL A 129 19.62 -1.18 -7.05
N GLY A 130 19.77 -2.39 -6.51
CA GLY A 130 20.36 -2.65 -5.20
C GLY A 130 20.71 -4.13 -5.08
N PRO A 131 21.59 -4.51 -4.13
CA PRO A 131 22.04 -5.89 -3.97
C PRO A 131 20.98 -6.81 -3.35
N GLU A 132 19.94 -6.27 -2.70
CA GLU A 132 18.93 -7.08 -2.02
C GLU A 132 18.00 -7.77 -3.04
N PRO A 133 17.79 -9.09 -2.96
CA PRO A 133 16.95 -9.79 -3.93
C PRO A 133 15.47 -9.38 -3.90
N CYS A 134 14.94 -8.95 -2.76
CA CYS A 134 13.54 -8.54 -2.63
C CYS A 134 13.40 -7.04 -2.85
N PHE A 135 12.61 -6.61 -3.84
CA PHE A 135 12.38 -5.18 -4.08
C PHE A 135 11.90 -4.42 -2.84
N ALA A 136 11.03 -5.01 -2.00
CA ALA A 136 10.57 -4.34 -0.78
C ALA A 136 11.72 -4.16 0.24
N HIS A 137 12.70 -5.06 0.26
CA HIS A 137 13.90 -4.89 1.07
C HIS A 137 14.83 -3.82 0.47
N ARG A 138 15.03 -3.82 -0.86
CA ARG A 138 15.76 -2.73 -1.55
C ARG A 138 15.16 -1.36 -1.26
N GLY A 139 13.83 -1.24 -1.40
CA GLY A 139 13.09 -0.01 -1.08
C GLY A 139 13.27 0.39 0.38
N ALA A 140 13.23 -0.57 1.31
CA ALA A 140 13.46 -0.33 2.73
C ALA A 140 14.86 0.21 3.03
N GLU A 141 15.91 -0.33 2.41
CA GLU A 141 17.29 0.16 2.57
C GLU A 141 17.48 1.56 1.98
N LEU A 142 16.91 1.81 0.79
CA LEU A 142 16.89 3.14 0.16
C LEU A 142 16.19 4.17 1.05
N ALA A 143 15.04 3.80 1.63
CA ALA A 143 14.29 4.66 2.52
C ALA A 143 15.04 4.90 3.83
N ARG A 144 15.65 3.87 4.42
CA ARG A 144 16.49 4.00 5.62
C ARG A 144 17.62 5.00 5.40
N ALA A 145 18.34 4.87 4.29
CA ALA A 145 19.41 5.79 3.91
C ALA A 145 18.88 7.23 3.69
N THR A 146 17.72 7.37 3.04
CA THR A 146 17.06 8.67 2.84
C THR A 146 16.69 9.32 4.17
N CYS A 147 16.12 8.55 5.10
CA CYS A 147 15.73 9.05 6.41
C CYS A 147 16.93 9.54 7.22
N LEU A 148 18.01 8.75 7.26
CA LEU A 148 19.24 9.10 7.97
C LEU A 148 19.89 10.35 7.37
N ALA A 149 19.96 10.45 6.04
CA ALA A 149 20.50 11.61 5.35
C ALA A 149 19.67 12.89 5.60
N ALA A 150 18.37 12.75 5.83
CA ALA A 150 17.46 13.84 6.20
C ALA A 150 17.47 14.17 7.71
N GLY A 151 18.35 13.54 8.50
CA GLY A 151 18.51 13.81 9.93
C GLY A 151 17.55 13.05 10.86
N ALA A 152 16.80 12.08 10.35
CA ALA A 152 15.96 11.24 11.21
C ALA A 152 16.80 10.34 12.11
N SER A 153 16.33 10.09 13.34
CA SER A 153 16.97 9.11 14.23
C SER A 153 16.99 7.71 13.61
N ALA A 154 17.97 6.89 13.99
CA ALA A 154 18.07 5.50 13.54
C ALA A 154 16.79 4.68 13.82
N ARG A 155 16.10 4.97 14.93
CA ARG A 155 14.81 4.35 15.26
C ARG A 155 13.73 4.68 14.22
N ARG A 156 13.53 5.97 13.93
CA ARG A 156 12.55 6.44 12.92
C ARG A 156 12.87 5.87 11.53
N ALA A 157 14.15 5.86 11.15
CA ALA A 157 14.59 5.28 9.89
C ALA A 157 14.32 3.76 9.80
N ALA A 158 14.50 3.03 10.90
CA ALA A 158 14.17 1.61 10.98
C ALA A 158 12.65 1.36 10.91
N GLU A 159 11.83 2.20 11.54
CA GLU A 159 10.37 2.12 11.49
C GLU A 159 9.83 2.31 10.06
N VAL A 160 10.34 3.31 9.33
CA VAL A 160 10.02 3.51 7.91
C VAL A 160 10.43 2.30 7.08
N ALA A 161 11.66 1.82 7.27
CA ALA A 161 12.18 0.68 6.53
C ALA A 161 11.37 -0.60 6.79
N ASP A 162 10.98 -0.87 8.04
CA ASP A 162 10.12 -2.00 8.39
C ASP A 162 8.70 -1.86 7.83
N ALA A 163 8.11 -0.67 7.87
CA ALA A 163 6.81 -0.40 7.26
C ALA A 163 6.82 -0.71 5.75
N ILE A 164 7.86 -0.26 5.05
CA ILE A 164 8.07 -0.59 3.63
C ILE A 164 8.26 -2.08 3.46
N CYS A 165 9.16 -2.72 4.21
CA CYS A 165 9.42 -4.14 3.98
C CYS A 165 8.17 -4.99 4.23
N GLN A 166 7.30 -4.60 5.17
CA GLN A 166 6.07 -5.32 5.51
C GLN A 166 4.87 -5.05 4.59
N HIS A 167 4.93 -4.07 3.67
CA HIS A 167 3.74 -3.66 2.91
C HIS A 167 3.15 -4.76 2.01
N LEU A 168 3.97 -5.75 1.62
CA LEU A 168 3.54 -6.91 0.83
C LEU A 168 2.82 -7.98 1.64
N ASN A 169 2.88 -7.93 2.98
CA ASN A 169 2.22 -8.91 3.82
C ASN A 169 0.71 -8.67 3.80
N VAL A 170 -0.08 -9.74 3.78
CA VAL A 170 -1.54 -9.63 3.88
C VAL A 170 -1.94 -8.95 5.18
N SER A 171 -1.25 -9.27 6.28
CA SER A 171 -1.48 -8.72 7.61
C SER A 171 -0.13 -8.35 8.26
N PRO A 172 0.30 -7.08 8.13
CA PRO A 172 1.51 -6.61 8.80
C PRO A 172 1.30 -6.59 10.33
N THR A 173 2.36 -6.90 11.06
CA THR A 173 2.36 -6.94 12.55
C THR A 173 3.12 -5.77 13.16
N GLY A 174 3.65 -4.87 12.33
CA GLY A 174 4.37 -3.68 12.76
C GLY A 174 3.46 -2.56 13.27
N THR A 175 4.00 -1.35 13.17
CA THR A 175 3.39 -0.12 13.68
C THR A 175 2.09 0.26 12.95
N ALA A 176 1.43 1.32 13.42
CA ALA A 176 0.26 1.88 12.74
C ALA A 176 0.61 2.28 11.29
N GLU A 177 1.80 2.83 11.07
CA GLU A 177 2.32 3.24 9.77
C GLU A 177 2.50 2.04 8.84
N ALA A 178 3.05 0.92 9.33
CA ALA A 178 3.16 -0.31 8.52
C ALA A 178 1.80 -0.84 8.06
N LYS A 179 0.79 -0.78 8.95
CA LYS A 179 -0.59 -1.16 8.62
C LYS A 179 -1.22 -0.17 7.63
N LEU A 180 -0.97 1.12 7.79
CA LEU A 180 -1.47 2.19 6.92
C LEU A 180 -0.90 2.05 5.50
N VAL A 181 0.41 1.92 5.36
CA VAL A 181 1.08 1.77 4.06
C VAL A 181 0.55 0.54 3.34
N ARG A 182 0.43 -0.60 4.03
CA ARG A 182 -0.16 -1.81 3.47
C ARG A 182 -1.63 -1.61 3.08
N ALA A 183 -2.42 -0.92 3.90
CA ALA A 183 -3.83 -0.68 3.63
C ALA A 183 -3.99 0.19 2.38
N GLY A 184 -3.21 1.26 2.27
CA GLY A 184 -3.19 2.16 1.13
C GLY A 184 -2.71 1.51 -0.16
N ALA A 185 -1.57 0.81 -0.13
CA ALA A 185 -1.05 0.08 -1.28
C ALA A 185 -2.04 -1.03 -1.71
N GLY A 186 -2.59 -1.80 -0.77
CA GLY A 186 -3.59 -2.82 -1.06
C GLY A 186 -4.89 -2.25 -1.65
N TYR A 187 -5.32 -1.06 -1.20
CA TYR A 187 -6.46 -0.35 -1.77
C TYR A 187 -6.20 0.00 -3.23
N ASP A 188 -5.04 0.60 -3.53
CA ASP A 188 -4.71 1.06 -4.89
C ASP A 188 -4.41 -0.11 -5.85
N VAL A 189 -3.77 -1.18 -5.36
CA VAL A 189 -3.27 -2.28 -6.20
C VAL A 189 -4.33 -3.35 -6.42
N VAL A 190 -4.99 -3.83 -5.36
CA VAL A 190 -5.94 -4.96 -5.44
C VAL A 190 -7.37 -4.62 -5.03
N GLY A 191 -7.66 -3.34 -4.79
CA GLY A 191 -8.99 -2.89 -4.37
C GLY A 191 -9.36 -3.43 -2.98
N ASP A 192 -8.36 -3.69 -2.13
CA ASP A 192 -8.64 -4.09 -0.76
C ASP A 192 -9.38 -2.96 -0.04
N ARG A 193 -10.43 -3.32 0.69
CA ARG A 193 -11.32 -2.34 1.35
C ARG A 193 -11.90 -1.27 0.40
N PHE A 194 -11.93 -1.49 -0.91
CA PHE A 194 -12.34 -0.48 -1.91
C PHE A 194 -13.66 0.24 -1.56
N PHE A 195 -14.66 -0.54 -1.16
CA PHE A 195 -16.01 -0.06 -0.87
C PHE A 195 -16.14 0.61 0.51
N ASP A 196 -15.08 0.63 1.32
CA ASP A 196 -15.08 1.20 2.66
C ASP A 196 -15.06 2.73 2.69
N LEU A 197 -14.52 3.33 1.62
CA LEU A 197 -14.58 4.76 1.41
C LEU A 197 -15.79 5.13 0.54
N PRO A 198 -16.43 6.29 0.73
CA PRO A 198 -17.50 6.75 -0.15
C PRO A 198 -17.02 6.96 -1.59
N ARG A 199 -17.94 6.80 -2.55
CA ARG A 199 -17.66 7.03 -3.97
C ARG A 199 -17.14 8.44 -4.27
N ALA A 200 -17.73 9.46 -3.65
CA ALA A 200 -17.31 10.85 -3.83
C ALA A 200 -15.84 11.05 -3.43
N LEU A 201 -15.45 10.50 -2.29
CA LEU A 201 -14.08 10.53 -1.79
C LEU A 201 -13.12 9.77 -2.73
N ARG A 202 -13.54 8.61 -3.24
CA ARG A 202 -12.77 7.88 -4.25
C ARG A 202 -12.49 8.73 -5.49
N ARG A 203 -13.52 9.38 -6.03
CA ARG A 203 -13.38 10.20 -7.25
C ARG A 203 -12.46 11.38 -7.03
N GLU A 204 -12.58 12.07 -5.91
CA GLU A 204 -11.75 13.23 -5.60
C GLU A 204 -10.25 12.88 -5.54
N VAL A 205 -9.88 11.77 -4.88
CA VAL A 205 -8.49 11.30 -4.87
C VAL A 205 -8.01 10.93 -6.28
N LEU A 206 -8.85 10.25 -7.08
CA LEU A 206 -8.50 9.87 -8.45
C LEU A 206 -8.42 11.08 -9.40
N THR A 207 -9.15 12.16 -9.14
CA THR A 207 -9.02 13.43 -9.86
C THR A 207 -7.70 14.13 -9.54
N ARG A 208 -7.27 14.11 -8.27
CA ARG A 208 -5.98 14.70 -7.85
C ARG A 208 -4.77 13.87 -8.27
N SER A 209 -4.92 12.55 -8.31
CA SER A 209 -3.85 11.62 -8.68
C SER A 209 -4.39 10.52 -9.60
N PRO A 210 -4.52 10.80 -10.91
CA PRO A 210 -5.02 9.86 -11.89
C PRO A 210 -4.23 8.55 -11.95
N ARG A 211 -4.90 7.47 -12.34
CA ARG A 211 -4.27 6.14 -12.44
C ARG A 211 -3.55 5.92 -13.75
N ASP A 212 -3.98 6.50 -14.87
CA ASP A 212 -3.30 6.56 -16.18
C ASP A 212 -2.33 5.39 -16.47
N GLY A 213 -2.86 4.22 -16.83
CA GLY A 213 -2.06 3.04 -17.18
C GLY A 213 -1.36 2.34 -16.01
N PHE A 214 -1.58 2.78 -14.77
CA PHE A 214 -0.92 2.25 -13.56
C PHE A 214 -0.97 0.73 -13.45
N ALA A 215 -2.13 0.10 -13.67
CA ALA A 215 -2.25 -1.35 -13.53
C ALA A 215 -1.39 -2.11 -14.54
N GLU A 216 -1.20 -1.59 -15.74
CA GLU A 216 -0.33 -2.17 -16.76
C GLU A 216 1.13 -2.02 -16.39
N HIS A 217 1.55 -0.79 -16.06
CA HIS A 217 2.94 -0.51 -15.67
C HIS A 217 3.37 -1.27 -14.43
N LEU A 218 2.53 -1.32 -13.39
CA LEU A 218 2.82 -2.07 -12.18
C LEU A 218 2.91 -3.57 -12.48
N GLN A 219 1.97 -4.14 -13.24
CA GLN A 219 2.03 -5.57 -13.57
C GLN A 219 3.30 -5.92 -14.35
N ALA A 220 3.73 -5.07 -15.28
CA ALA A 220 4.99 -5.25 -16.01
C ALA A 220 6.20 -5.22 -15.06
N ALA A 221 6.25 -4.25 -14.13
CA ALA A 221 7.32 -4.14 -13.15
C ALA A 221 7.37 -5.35 -12.20
N LEU A 222 6.22 -5.80 -11.69
CA LEU A 222 6.13 -6.97 -10.80
C LEU A 222 6.45 -8.28 -11.54
N ALA A 223 6.09 -8.40 -12.82
CA ALA A 223 6.45 -9.56 -13.64
C ALA A 223 7.96 -9.62 -13.89
N ALA A 224 8.59 -8.50 -14.23
CA ALA A 224 10.03 -8.40 -14.38
C ALA A 224 10.77 -8.71 -13.06
N GLU A 225 10.27 -8.20 -11.93
CA GLU A 225 10.82 -8.50 -10.61
C GLU A 225 10.71 -9.99 -10.25
N ALA A 226 9.52 -10.57 -10.43
CA ALA A 226 9.28 -11.99 -10.15
C ALA A 226 10.10 -12.91 -11.06
N GLY A 227 10.31 -12.54 -12.33
CA GLY A 227 11.16 -13.28 -13.26
C GLY A 227 12.63 -13.25 -12.85
N ARG A 228 13.14 -12.10 -12.41
CA ARG A 228 14.52 -11.95 -11.94
C ARG A 228 14.75 -12.64 -10.59
N GLN A 229 13.74 -12.63 -9.71
CA GLN A 229 13.86 -13.06 -8.32
C GLN A 229 12.73 -14.05 -7.92
N PRO A 230 12.69 -15.25 -8.54
CA PRO A 230 11.54 -16.18 -8.49
C PRO A 230 11.29 -16.81 -7.11
N GLN A 231 12.23 -16.68 -6.18
CA GLN A 231 12.12 -17.22 -4.83
C GLN A 231 11.59 -16.21 -3.81
N THR A 232 11.42 -14.95 -4.19
CA THR A 232 11.02 -13.87 -3.27
C THR A 232 9.51 -13.80 -3.07
N ARG A 233 9.07 -13.02 -2.07
CA ARG A 233 7.64 -12.82 -1.76
C ARG A 233 6.80 -12.43 -2.97
N ILE A 234 7.28 -11.51 -3.82
CA ILE A 234 6.47 -11.03 -4.94
C ILE A 234 6.23 -12.12 -5.99
N ALA A 235 7.23 -12.97 -6.26
CA ALA A 235 7.06 -14.12 -7.15
C ALA A 235 6.02 -15.10 -6.60
N PHE A 236 6.01 -15.32 -5.28
CA PHE A 236 4.99 -16.12 -4.60
C PHE A 236 3.58 -15.47 -4.69
N LEU A 237 3.46 -14.16 -4.47
CA LEU A 237 2.18 -13.44 -4.62
C LEU A 237 1.66 -13.55 -6.05
N CYS A 238 2.52 -13.33 -7.05
CA CYS A 238 2.15 -13.38 -8.46
C CYS A 238 1.69 -14.78 -8.90
N SER A 239 2.42 -15.82 -8.50
CA SER A 239 2.13 -17.20 -8.90
C SER A 239 1.02 -17.86 -8.07
N ALA A 240 1.21 -17.94 -6.75
CA ALA A 240 0.33 -18.73 -5.88
C ALA A 240 -0.92 -17.97 -5.43
N MET A 241 -0.83 -16.64 -5.26
CA MET A 241 -1.96 -15.82 -4.81
C MET A 241 -2.71 -15.12 -5.94
N ARG A 242 -2.32 -15.39 -7.20
CA ARG A 242 -2.92 -14.82 -8.42
C ARG A 242 -2.98 -13.28 -8.38
N PHE A 243 -1.94 -12.65 -7.84
CA PHE A 243 -1.88 -11.20 -7.63
C PHE A 243 -2.18 -10.37 -8.90
N PRO A 244 -1.64 -10.69 -10.11
CA PRO A 244 -2.02 -10.01 -11.36
C PRO A 244 -3.53 -10.03 -11.66
N ALA A 245 -4.22 -11.15 -11.37
CA ALA A 245 -5.65 -11.26 -11.60
C ALA A 245 -6.46 -10.37 -10.62
N LEU A 246 -5.96 -10.21 -9.39
CA LEU A 246 -6.54 -9.28 -8.41
C LEU A 246 -6.35 -7.82 -8.84
N ILE A 247 -5.16 -7.48 -9.36
CA ILE A 247 -4.86 -6.16 -9.92
C ILE A 247 -5.81 -5.83 -11.07
N ALA A 248 -5.90 -6.71 -12.08
CA ALA A 248 -6.78 -6.51 -13.22
C ALA A 248 -8.25 -6.37 -12.82
N ARG A 249 -8.69 -7.09 -11.77
CA ARG A 249 -10.06 -6.95 -11.24
C ARG A 249 -10.26 -5.59 -10.57
N ALA A 250 -9.33 -5.16 -9.74
CA ALA A 250 -9.41 -3.87 -9.05
C ALA A 250 -9.41 -2.71 -10.05
N ASP A 251 -8.59 -2.81 -11.10
CA ASP A 251 -8.52 -1.78 -12.14
C ASP A 251 -9.87 -1.58 -12.84
N ARG A 252 -10.61 -2.67 -13.10
CA ARG A 252 -12.01 -2.58 -13.60
C ARG A 252 -12.99 -1.96 -12.60
N TRP A 253 -12.72 -1.97 -11.30
CA TRP A 253 -13.53 -1.21 -10.33
C TRP A 253 -13.22 0.28 -10.43
N PHE A 254 -11.94 0.65 -10.44
CA PHE A 254 -11.52 2.04 -10.59
C PHE A 254 -12.00 2.66 -11.91
N ALA A 255 -11.87 1.95 -13.04
CA ALA A 255 -12.34 2.41 -14.35
C ALA A 255 -13.86 2.67 -14.36
N ARG A 256 -14.65 1.79 -13.74
CA ARG A 256 -16.10 1.97 -13.61
C ARG A 256 -16.46 3.19 -12.76
N GLU A 257 -15.66 3.50 -11.74
CA GLU A 257 -15.94 4.64 -10.89
C GLU A 257 -15.77 5.99 -11.58
N LEU A 258 -14.78 6.08 -12.47
CA LEU A 258 -14.55 7.26 -13.30
C LEU A 258 -15.60 7.38 -14.41
N ALA A 259 -16.03 6.25 -15.00
CA ALA A 259 -16.95 6.23 -16.12
C ALA A 259 -18.42 6.55 -15.76
N ALA A 260 -18.90 6.19 -14.56
CA ALA A 260 -20.32 6.40 -14.26
C ALA A 260 -20.65 7.89 -13.95
N PRO A 261 -21.87 8.36 -14.26
CA PRO A 261 -22.28 9.75 -14.08
C PRO A 261 -22.31 10.15 -12.60
N ALA A 262 -22.11 11.44 -12.32
CA ALA A 262 -22.23 11.99 -10.98
C ALA A 262 -23.64 11.73 -10.43
N GLY A 263 -23.75 10.95 -9.35
CA GLY A 263 -25.03 10.62 -8.70
C GLY A 263 -25.55 9.19 -8.91
N ALA A 264 -24.89 8.35 -9.72
CA ALA A 264 -25.24 6.94 -9.81
C ALA A 264 -24.99 6.22 -8.47
N LEU A 265 -26.05 5.59 -7.92
CA LEU A 265 -25.97 4.77 -6.71
C LEU A 265 -24.93 3.63 -6.90
N PRO A 266 -24.18 3.28 -5.84
CA PRO A 266 -23.14 2.24 -5.88
C PRO A 266 -23.69 0.81 -6.01
#